data_AF-A0A522QCL2-F1
#
_entry.id   AF-A0A522QCL2-F1
#
_cell.length_a   1.000
_cell.length_b   1.000
_cell.length_c   1.000
_cell.angle_alpha   90.00
_cell.angle_beta   90.00
_cell.angle_gamma   90.00
#
_symmetry.space_group_name_H-M   'P 1'
#
loop_
_entity.id
_entity.type
_entity.pdbx_description
1 polymer ?
#
loop_
_entity_poly.entity_id
_entity_poly.type
_entity_poly.pdbx_seq_one_letter_code
_entity_poly.pdbx_strand_id
1 'polypeptide(L)'
;MRHLRLFAGLLAVVAAFTLSVVHARAAGESFAGGDAAEGAKLVQASGCEGCHGAGFIGGIGPKLVGIEKRLSAAQVADKIQHPKAPMPNFGFSDAQTADLVAYLSGLDGGTGKPIVKIVPPEPTTDATVLVTFSGEPPSGVQVQATMQMGATAHGTGWVPLVKTNDPHVLSAKVHFTMGGPWTIHVRYGSGRVIDVPVTVDG
;
A
#
# COMPACT_ATOMS: atom_id res chain seq x y z
N MET A 1 41.72 -49.95 33.19
CA MET A 1 41.92 -48.50 33.40
C MET A 1 41.77 -47.78 32.07
N ARG A 2 40.91 -46.75 32.04
CA ARG A 2 40.94 -45.56 31.16
C ARG A 2 40.61 -45.69 29.67
N HIS A 3 39.32 -45.42 29.41
CA HIS A 3 38.79 -44.55 28.35
C HIS A 3 39.82 -43.66 27.62
N LEU A 4 39.83 -43.68 26.27
CA LEU A 4 40.25 -42.51 25.50
C LEU A 4 39.54 -42.41 24.13
N ARG A 5 38.37 -41.77 24.19
CA ARG A 5 37.92 -40.68 23.31
C ARG A 5 37.63 -40.98 21.83
N LEU A 6 36.41 -41.49 21.64
CA LEU A 6 35.49 -41.11 20.57
C LEU A 6 35.27 -39.58 20.56
N PHE A 7 36.00 -38.80 19.77
CA PHE A 7 35.74 -37.34 19.64
C PHE A 7 36.15 -36.73 18.29
N ALA A 8 36.06 -37.48 17.19
CA ALA A 8 36.47 -36.97 15.87
C ALA A 8 35.39 -37.15 14.76
N GLY A 9 34.11 -37.20 15.12
CA GLY A 9 33.03 -37.43 14.15
C GLY A 9 31.86 -36.44 14.18
N LEU A 10 31.77 -35.54 15.16
CA LEU A 10 30.57 -34.75 15.42
C LEU A 10 30.77 -33.22 15.26
N LEU A 11 31.74 -32.77 14.46
CA LEU A 11 31.85 -31.35 14.11
C LEU A 11 31.52 -31.03 12.65
N ALA A 12 31.50 -32.02 11.74
CA ALA A 12 31.30 -31.75 10.32
C ALA A 12 29.82 -31.73 9.87
N VAL A 13 28.89 -32.29 10.65
CA VAL A 13 27.47 -32.42 10.23
C VAL A 13 26.61 -31.21 10.63
N VAL A 14 27.03 -30.42 11.62
CA VAL A 14 26.25 -29.24 12.08
C VAL A 14 26.42 -28.02 11.16
N ALA A 15 27.52 -27.93 10.40
CA ALA A 15 27.80 -26.78 9.53
C ALA A 15 27.00 -26.77 8.21
N ALA A 16 26.41 -27.89 7.80
CA ALA A 16 25.71 -27.99 6.51
C ALA A 16 24.20 -27.68 6.59
N PHE A 17 23.60 -27.67 7.80
CA PHE A 17 22.15 -27.46 7.95
C PHE A 17 21.72 -26.01 8.22
N THR A 18 22.67 -25.09 8.41
CA THR A 18 22.35 -23.68 8.66
C THR A 18 22.30 -22.80 7.40
N LEU A 19 22.76 -23.30 6.25
CA LEU A 19 22.82 -22.50 5.00
C LEU A 19 21.54 -22.54 4.15
N SER A 20 20.67 -23.54 4.34
CA SER A 20 19.47 -23.70 3.49
C SER A 20 18.27 -22.86 3.92
N VAL A 21 18.26 -22.32 5.14
CA VAL A 21 17.12 -21.52 5.65
C VAL A 21 17.24 -20.04 5.30
N VAL A 22 18.43 -19.58 4.88
CA VAL A 22 18.69 -18.16 4.60
C VAL A 22 18.20 -17.75 3.20
N HIS A 23 18.26 -18.66 2.22
CA HIS A 23 17.87 -18.36 0.83
C HIS A 23 16.37 -18.15 0.62
N ALA A 24 15.51 -18.76 1.46
CA ALA A 24 14.06 -18.61 1.34
C ALA A 24 13.54 -17.27 1.92
N ARG A 25 14.30 -16.62 2.82
CA ARG A 25 13.91 -15.31 3.38
C ARG A 25 14.22 -14.16 2.42
N ALA A 26 15.33 -14.23 1.69
CA ALA A 26 15.77 -13.16 0.79
C ALA A 26 14.81 -12.89 -0.39
N ALA A 27 14.11 -13.91 -0.91
CA ALA A 27 13.17 -13.73 -2.02
C ALA A 27 11.82 -13.10 -1.60
N GLY A 28 11.47 -13.18 -0.32
CA GLY A 28 10.27 -12.53 0.22
C GLY A 28 10.47 -11.04 0.48
N GLU A 29 11.71 -10.62 0.73
CA GLU A 29 12.07 -9.22 1.00
C GLU A 29 12.19 -8.38 -0.29
N SER A 30 12.51 -8.99 -1.45
CA SER A 30 12.82 -8.25 -2.68
C SER A 30 11.63 -7.47 -3.26
N PHE A 31 10.39 -7.83 -2.93
CA PHE A 31 9.17 -7.14 -3.37
C PHE A 31 8.41 -6.45 -2.23
N ALA A 32 8.98 -6.40 -1.02
CA ALA A 32 8.34 -5.85 0.18
C ALA A 32 8.45 -4.31 0.31
N GLY A 33 8.91 -3.60 -0.72
CA GLY A 33 9.23 -2.16 -0.65
C GLY A 33 8.77 -1.33 -1.85
N GLY A 34 7.87 -1.82 -2.68
CA GLY A 34 7.33 -1.06 -3.83
C GLY A 34 6.45 0.12 -3.42
N ASP A 35 6.29 1.08 -4.33
CA ASP A 35 5.40 2.23 -4.20
C ASP A 35 3.98 1.87 -4.68
N ALA A 36 3.05 1.74 -3.73
CA ALA A 36 1.66 1.43 -4.03
C ALA A 36 0.96 2.50 -4.91
N ALA A 37 1.39 3.76 -4.87
CA ALA A 37 0.83 4.82 -5.71
C ALA A 37 1.25 4.62 -7.18
N GLU A 38 2.50 4.21 -7.43
CA GLU A 38 2.95 3.87 -8.78
C GLU A 38 2.30 2.57 -9.26
N GLY A 39 2.15 1.58 -8.38
CA GLY A 39 1.43 0.34 -8.66
C GLY A 39 -0.03 0.57 -9.09
N ALA A 40 -0.72 1.54 -8.47
CA ALA A 40 -2.07 1.93 -8.85
C ALA A 40 -2.15 2.45 -10.30
N LYS A 41 -1.18 3.27 -10.72
CA LYS A 41 -1.11 3.79 -12.11
C LYS A 41 -0.88 2.66 -13.10
N LEU A 42 0.02 1.73 -12.79
CA LEU A 42 0.33 0.57 -13.63
C LEU A 42 -0.89 -0.35 -13.78
N VAL A 43 -1.59 -0.63 -12.68
CA VAL A 43 -2.83 -1.40 -12.68
C VAL A 43 -3.91 -0.79 -13.58
N GLN A 44 -4.09 0.54 -13.49
CA GLN A 44 -5.06 1.26 -14.30
C GLN A 44 -4.66 1.25 -15.79
N ALA A 45 -3.42 1.62 -16.09
CA ALA A 45 -2.90 1.70 -17.45
C ALA A 45 -2.91 0.34 -18.17
N SER A 46 -2.73 -0.74 -17.41
CA SER A 46 -2.68 -2.12 -17.93
C SER A 46 -4.03 -2.81 -17.94
N GLY A 47 -5.10 -2.12 -17.50
CA GLY A 47 -6.48 -2.60 -17.58
C GLY A 47 -6.76 -3.85 -16.73
N CYS A 48 -6.08 -4.03 -15.59
CA CYS A 48 -6.18 -5.26 -14.81
C CYS A 48 -7.61 -5.56 -14.33
N GLU A 49 -8.41 -4.53 -14.04
CA GLU A 49 -9.82 -4.66 -13.66
C GLU A 49 -10.69 -5.27 -14.77
N GLY A 50 -10.31 -5.13 -16.04
CA GLY A 50 -11.08 -5.69 -17.16
C GLY A 50 -11.28 -7.20 -17.04
N CYS A 51 -10.30 -7.90 -16.47
CA CYS A 51 -10.39 -9.34 -16.20
C CYS A 51 -10.69 -9.62 -14.72
N HIS A 52 -10.09 -8.88 -13.79
CA HIS A 52 -10.21 -9.13 -12.35
C HIS A 52 -11.43 -8.47 -11.69
N GLY A 53 -12.29 -7.83 -12.48
CA GLY A 53 -13.50 -7.14 -12.02
C GLY A 53 -13.22 -5.75 -11.47
N ALA A 54 -14.22 -4.86 -11.55
CA ALA A 54 -14.16 -3.54 -10.93
C ALA A 54 -13.93 -3.67 -9.42
N GLY A 55 -12.99 -2.91 -8.87
CA GLY A 55 -12.60 -3.04 -7.46
C GLY A 55 -12.00 -4.40 -7.11
N PHE A 56 -11.51 -5.16 -8.11
CA PHE A 56 -10.78 -6.42 -7.95
C PHE A 56 -11.54 -7.56 -7.25
N ILE A 57 -12.87 -7.56 -7.35
CA ILE A 57 -13.74 -8.57 -6.72
C ILE A 57 -13.78 -9.92 -7.46
N GLY A 58 -13.14 -10.03 -8.63
CA GLY A 58 -13.12 -11.21 -9.49
C GLY A 58 -13.96 -11.05 -10.76
N GLY A 59 -13.77 -11.97 -11.71
CA GLY A 59 -14.44 -11.99 -13.01
C GLY A 59 -13.89 -13.13 -13.87
N ILE A 60 -13.33 -12.80 -15.03
CA ILE A 60 -12.54 -13.74 -15.85
C ILE A 60 -11.31 -14.20 -15.06
N GLY A 61 -10.64 -13.25 -14.42
CA GLY A 61 -9.56 -13.48 -13.48
C GLY A 61 -10.07 -13.62 -12.04
N PRO A 62 -9.29 -14.25 -11.15
CA PRO A 62 -9.66 -14.41 -9.75
C PRO A 62 -9.72 -13.07 -9.00
N LYS A 63 -10.44 -13.05 -7.87
CA LYS A 63 -10.47 -11.93 -6.93
C LYS A 63 -9.06 -11.57 -6.43
N LEU A 64 -8.66 -10.30 -6.56
CA LEU A 64 -7.37 -9.78 -6.05
C LEU A 64 -7.51 -8.99 -4.73
N VAL A 65 -8.70 -8.50 -4.37
CA VAL A 65 -8.91 -7.98 -3.01
C VAL A 65 -8.61 -9.09 -1.99
N GLY A 66 -7.73 -8.81 -1.05
CA GLY A 66 -7.35 -9.72 0.03
C GLY A 66 -6.45 -10.85 -0.45
N ILE A 67 -5.68 -10.62 -1.53
CA ILE A 67 -4.79 -11.60 -2.14
C ILE A 67 -3.65 -12.02 -1.21
N GLU A 68 -3.22 -11.12 -0.33
CA GLU A 68 -2.18 -11.33 0.69
C GLU A 68 -2.55 -12.41 1.72
N LYS A 69 -3.85 -12.71 1.90
CA LYS A 69 -4.32 -13.86 2.71
C LYS A 69 -4.11 -15.21 2.03
N ARG A 70 -3.87 -15.23 0.72
CA ARG A 70 -3.79 -16.44 -0.10
C ARG A 70 -2.41 -16.65 -0.70
N LEU A 71 -1.69 -15.57 -1.01
CA LEU A 71 -0.39 -15.58 -1.67
C LEU A 71 0.56 -14.62 -0.98
N SER A 72 1.82 -15.01 -0.86
CA SER A 72 2.89 -14.11 -0.43
C SER A 72 3.22 -13.08 -1.52
N ALA A 73 3.88 -11.98 -1.14
CA ALA A 73 4.35 -10.95 -2.07
C ALA A 73 5.16 -11.54 -3.25
N ALA A 74 6.08 -12.46 -2.96
CA ALA A 74 6.88 -13.14 -3.98
C ALA A 74 6.02 -14.02 -4.92
N GLN A 75 4.97 -14.67 -4.40
CA GLN A 75 4.04 -15.45 -5.22
C GLN A 75 3.17 -14.54 -6.11
N VAL A 76 2.78 -13.36 -5.63
CA VAL A 76 2.07 -12.36 -6.43
C VAL A 76 3.00 -11.83 -7.53
N ALA A 77 4.25 -11.48 -7.20
CA ALA A 77 5.26 -11.05 -8.16
C ALA A 77 5.47 -12.09 -9.29
N ASP A 78 5.63 -13.36 -8.92
CA ASP A 78 5.76 -14.46 -9.89
C ASP A 78 4.55 -14.56 -10.83
N LYS A 79 3.32 -14.39 -10.32
CA LYS A 79 2.10 -14.40 -11.15
C LYS A 79 2.07 -13.24 -12.15
N ILE A 80 2.66 -12.10 -11.81
CA ILE A 80 2.72 -10.90 -12.66
C ILE A 80 3.80 -11.04 -13.73
N GLN A 81 4.98 -11.53 -13.36
CA GLN A 81 6.13 -11.67 -14.27
C GLN A 81 6.02 -12.91 -15.18
N HIS A 82 5.40 -13.97 -14.68
CA HIS A 82 5.21 -15.23 -15.38
C HIS A 82 3.72 -15.60 -15.45
N PRO A 83 2.87 -14.77 -16.08
CA PRO A 83 1.45 -15.02 -16.13
C PRO A 83 1.13 -16.21 -17.02
N LYS A 84 0.01 -16.87 -16.72
CA LYS A 84 -0.56 -17.92 -17.57
C LYS A 84 -1.76 -17.36 -18.33
N ALA A 85 -1.95 -17.80 -19.57
CA ALA A 85 -3.13 -17.46 -20.35
C ALA A 85 -4.42 -17.76 -19.54
N PRO A 86 -5.43 -16.86 -19.58
CA PRO A 86 -5.56 -15.72 -20.49
C PRO A 86 -4.91 -14.41 -20.01
N MET A 87 -4.21 -14.39 -18.86
CA MET A 87 -3.56 -13.17 -18.38
C MET A 87 -2.38 -12.80 -19.29
N PRO A 88 -2.35 -11.56 -19.87
CA PRO A 88 -1.24 -11.14 -20.72
C PRO A 88 0.06 -11.00 -19.94
N ASN A 89 1.19 -11.19 -20.63
CA ASN A 89 2.48 -10.75 -20.12
C ASN A 89 2.72 -9.29 -20.51
N PHE A 90 2.80 -8.41 -19.52
CA PHE A 90 2.99 -6.97 -19.71
C PHE A 90 4.47 -6.56 -19.75
N GLY A 91 5.40 -7.46 -19.43
CA GLY A 91 6.83 -7.18 -19.47
C GLY A 91 7.32 -6.19 -18.40
N PHE A 92 6.66 -6.14 -17.24
CA PHE A 92 7.07 -5.27 -16.15
C PHE A 92 8.47 -5.61 -15.64
N SER A 93 9.26 -4.58 -15.32
CA SER A 93 10.52 -4.72 -14.58
C SER A 93 10.28 -5.18 -13.14
N ASP A 94 11.34 -5.57 -12.44
CA ASP A 94 11.27 -5.94 -11.02
C ASP A 94 10.75 -4.79 -10.15
N ALA A 95 11.16 -3.55 -10.42
CA ALA A 95 10.69 -2.37 -9.69
C ALA A 95 9.18 -2.15 -9.89
N GLN A 96 8.71 -2.16 -11.14
CA GLN A 96 7.28 -2.06 -11.45
C GLN A 96 6.48 -3.22 -10.86
N THR A 97 7.06 -4.42 -10.84
CA THR A 97 6.44 -5.59 -10.19
C THR A 97 6.33 -5.38 -8.69
N ALA A 98 7.35 -4.81 -8.03
CA ALA A 98 7.28 -4.47 -6.61
C ALA A 98 6.18 -3.45 -6.33
N ASP A 99 6.05 -2.42 -7.16
CA ASP A 99 5.00 -1.39 -7.04
C ASP A 99 3.60 -2.01 -7.19
N LEU A 100 3.41 -2.88 -8.19
CA LEU A 100 2.18 -3.65 -8.39
C LEU A 100 1.88 -4.55 -7.18
N VAL A 101 2.86 -5.28 -6.66
CA VAL A 101 2.70 -6.13 -5.47
C VAL A 101 2.31 -5.30 -4.26
N ALA A 102 2.93 -4.14 -4.05
CA ALA A 102 2.60 -3.22 -2.96
C ALA A 102 1.15 -2.72 -3.06
N TYR A 103 0.71 -2.31 -4.26
CA TYR A 103 -0.66 -1.90 -4.50
C TYR A 103 -1.67 -3.05 -4.30
N LEU A 104 -1.43 -4.21 -4.93
CA LEU A 104 -2.34 -5.36 -4.89
C LEU A 104 -2.48 -5.92 -3.46
N SER A 105 -1.38 -5.96 -2.71
CA SER A 105 -1.42 -6.36 -1.29
C SER A 105 -2.23 -5.38 -0.46
N GLY A 106 -2.30 -4.11 -0.88
CA GLY A 106 -3.07 -3.03 -0.26
C GLY A 106 -4.56 -2.98 -0.63
N LEU A 107 -5.04 -3.81 -1.55
CA LEU A 107 -6.39 -3.69 -2.12
C LEU A 107 -7.53 -3.97 -1.16
N ASP A 108 -7.36 -4.89 -0.20
CA ASP A 108 -8.31 -5.04 0.91
C ASP A 108 -8.02 -4.08 2.07
N GLY A 109 -7.20 -3.07 1.81
CA GLY A 109 -6.64 -2.16 2.78
C GLY A 109 -5.23 -2.55 3.21
N GLY A 110 -4.71 -3.75 2.92
CA GLY A 110 -3.36 -4.27 3.23
C GLY A 110 -2.41 -3.36 4.01
N THR A 111 -2.31 -3.66 5.32
CA THR A 111 -2.00 -2.78 6.47
C THR A 111 -3.17 -1.97 7.05
N GLY A 112 -4.36 -2.04 6.43
CA GLY A 112 -5.56 -1.27 6.80
C GLY A 112 -5.51 0.22 6.44
N LYS A 113 -4.71 0.63 5.45
CA LYS A 113 -4.53 2.04 5.06
C LYS A 113 -5.55 2.46 3.99
N PRO A 114 -6.36 3.51 4.21
CA PRO A 114 -7.28 4.04 3.20
C PRO A 114 -6.57 4.80 2.08
N ILE A 115 -7.25 4.90 0.93
CA ILE A 115 -6.83 5.73 -0.22
C ILE A 115 -7.33 7.16 0.00
N VAL A 116 -6.47 8.16 -0.21
CA VAL A 116 -6.83 9.58 -0.07
C VAL A 116 -6.77 10.25 -1.44
N LYS A 117 -7.86 10.93 -1.84
CA LYS A 117 -7.94 11.70 -3.08
C LYS A 117 -8.33 13.15 -2.78
N ILE A 118 -7.60 14.09 -3.36
CA ILE A 118 -7.83 15.53 -3.22
C ILE A 118 -8.51 16.03 -4.49
N VAL A 119 -9.60 16.79 -4.34
CA VAL A 119 -10.41 17.30 -5.46
C VAL A 119 -10.70 18.81 -5.28
N PRO A 120 -10.25 19.69 -6.19
CA PRO A 120 -9.40 19.37 -7.35
C PRO A 120 -7.99 18.92 -6.93
N PRO A 121 -7.23 18.24 -7.81
CA PRO A 121 -5.88 17.77 -7.49
C PRO A 121 -4.89 18.91 -7.22
N GLU A 122 -5.08 20.06 -7.87
CA GLU A 122 -4.37 21.31 -7.62
C GLU A 122 -5.38 22.32 -7.03
N PRO A 123 -5.53 22.37 -5.69
CA PRO A 123 -6.46 23.28 -5.04
C PRO A 123 -5.91 24.70 -4.94
N THR A 124 -6.80 25.69 -4.99
CA THR A 124 -6.45 27.11 -4.76
C THR A 124 -6.84 27.56 -3.35
N THR A 125 -8.13 27.45 -3.02
CA THR A 125 -8.68 27.91 -1.73
C THR A 125 -9.31 26.78 -0.95
N ASP A 126 -9.97 25.84 -1.63
CA ASP A 126 -10.63 24.70 -1.01
C ASP A 126 -10.28 23.41 -1.74
N ALA A 127 -10.19 22.32 -1.00
CA ALA A 127 -10.21 20.97 -1.55
C ALA A 127 -11.28 20.12 -0.85
N THR A 128 -11.90 19.22 -1.59
CA THR A 128 -12.61 18.07 -1.02
C THR A 128 -11.63 16.91 -0.90
N VAL A 129 -11.42 16.44 0.31
CA VAL A 129 -10.63 15.24 0.60
C VAL A 129 -11.60 14.07 0.65
N LEU A 130 -11.41 13.10 -0.24
CA LEU A 130 -12.12 11.83 -0.29
C LEU A 130 -11.21 10.75 0.29
N VAL A 131 -11.74 9.93 1.19
CA VAL A 131 -10.99 8.84 1.82
C VAL A 131 -11.76 7.54 1.63
N THR A 132 -11.18 6.63 0.87
CA THR A 132 -11.78 5.33 0.53
C THR A 132 -11.20 4.23 1.40
N PHE A 133 -12.06 3.52 2.12
CA PHE A 133 -11.72 2.33 2.87
C PHE A 133 -12.16 1.09 2.09
N SER A 134 -11.36 0.04 2.11
CA SER A 134 -11.69 -1.26 1.49
C SER A 134 -12.84 -2.01 2.19
N GLY A 135 -13.13 -1.65 3.45
CA GLY A 135 -14.21 -2.21 4.27
C GLY A 135 -15.07 -1.10 4.88
N GLU A 136 -15.79 -1.40 5.96
CA GLU A 136 -16.54 -0.39 6.70
C GLU A 136 -15.57 0.66 7.27
N PRO A 137 -15.75 1.96 6.97
CA PRO A 137 -14.90 3.00 7.51
C PRO A 137 -14.91 2.99 9.05
N PRO A 138 -13.75 3.11 9.72
CA PRO A 138 -13.72 3.21 11.17
C PRO A 138 -14.44 4.50 11.62
N SER A 139 -14.98 4.50 12.84
CA SER A 139 -15.57 5.72 13.40
C SER A 139 -14.50 6.78 13.67
N GLY A 140 -14.85 8.05 13.52
CA GLY A 140 -13.99 9.17 13.92
C GLY A 140 -12.85 9.50 12.95
N VAL A 141 -12.98 9.15 11.67
CA VAL A 141 -12.02 9.60 10.64
C VAL A 141 -12.08 11.13 10.54
N GLN A 142 -10.92 11.75 10.59
CA GLN A 142 -10.77 13.20 10.57
C GLN A 142 -9.61 13.60 9.67
N VAL A 143 -9.69 14.81 9.14
CA VAL A 143 -8.67 15.39 8.25
C VAL A 143 -8.26 16.78 8.74
N GLN A 144 -6.99 17.13 8.55
CA GLN A 144 -6.47 18.47 8.71
C GLN A 144 -5.45 18.73 7.60
N ALA A 145 -5.23 19.98 7.19
CA ALA A 145 -4.00 20.36 6.50
C ALA A 145 -3.08 21.15 7.41
N THR A 146 -1.76 20.94 7.29
CA THR A 146 -0.75 21.81 7.89
C THR A 146 0.27 22.26 6.87
N MET A 147 0.86 23.43 7.11
CA MET A 147 1.98 23.97 6.35
C MET A 147 3.06 24.41 7.35
N GLN A 148 4.30 24.06 7.06
CA GLN A 148 5.46 24.51 7.84
C GLN A 148 5.99 25.83 7.29
N MET A 149 6.20 26.80 8.19
CA MET A 149 6.77 28.11 7.91
C MET A 149 7.97 28.33 8.85
N GLY A 150 9.12 27.79 8.47
CA GLY A 150 10.33 27.81 9.29
C GLY A 150 10.13 27.05 10.60
N ALA A 151 10.19 27.76 11.74
CA ALA A 151 9.98 27.18 13.07
C ALA A 151 8.50 27.13 13.50
N THR A 152 7.58 27.66 12.69
CA THR A 152 6.15 27.72 12.99
C THR A 152 5.34 26.83 12.06
N ALA A 153 4.22 26.29 12.54
CA ALA A 153 3.28 25.52 11.73
C ALA A 153 1.93 26.24 11.71
N HIS A 154 1.33 26.34 10.52
CA HIS A 154 -0.04 26.77 10.33
C HIS A 154 -0.91 25.57 9.97
N GLY A 155 -2.18 25.56 10.35
CA GLY A 155 -3.05 24.43 10.04
C GLY A 155 -4.54 24.76 10.11
N THR A 156 -5.34 23.93 9.45
CA THR A 156 -6.78 24.15 9.24
C THR A 156 -7.65 23.67 10.40
N GLY A 157 -7.05 23.04 11.42
CA GLY A 157 -7.77 22.27 12.44
C GLY A 157 -8.31 20.93 11.93
N TRP A 158 -8.64 20.04 12.86
CA TRP A 158 -9.20 18.72 12.55
C TRP A 158 -10.69 18.79 12.24
N VAL A 159 -11.07 18.35 11.04
CA VAL A 159 -12.44 18.30 10.54
C VAL A 159 -12.88 16.84 10.40
N PRO A 160 -14.07 16.44 10.89
CA PRO A 160 -14.59 15.08 10.68
C PRO A 160 -14.91 14.84 9.21
N LEU A 161 -14.56 13.65 8.69
CA LEU A 161 -15.09 13.21 7.41
C LEU A 161 -16.46 12.58 7.59
N VAL A 162 -17.35 12.86 6.64
CA VAL A 162 -18.74 12.38 6.62
C VAL A 162 -18.90 11.34 5.52
N LYS A 163 -19.78 10.36 5.73
CA LYS A 163 -20.10 9.36 4.70
C LYS A 163 -20.67 10.04 3.46
N THR A 164 -20.21 9.58 2.30
CA THR A 164 -20.81 9.96 1.02
C THR A 164 -21.96 9.01 0.66
N ASN A 165 -22.49 9.12 -0.56
CA ASN A 165 -23.43 8.13 -1.10
C ASN A 165 -22.77 6.76 -1.32
N ASP A 166 -21.44 6.71 -1.46
CA ASP A 166 -20.68 5.46 -1.42
C ASP A 166 -20.36 5.13 0.06
N PRO A 167 -20.80 3.96 0.58
CA PRO A 167 -20.62 3.59 1.98
C PRO A 167 -19.15 3.39 2.39
N HIS A 168 -18.25 3.21 1.43
CA HIS A 168 -16.82 3.02 1.65
C HIS A 168 -16.02 4.32 1.59
N VAL A 169 -16.66 5.42 1.19
CA VAL A 169 -16.00 6.71 0.98
C VAL A 169 -16.50 7.73 2.00
N LEU A 170 -15.55 8.33 2.70
CA LEU A 170 -15.78 9.50 3.53
C LEU A 170 -15.26 10.76 2.84
N SER A 171 -15.86 11.91 3.11
CA SER A 171 -15.43 13.19 2.55
C SER A 171 -15.42 14.31 3.58
N ALA A 172 -14.52 15.28 3.40
CA ALA A 172 -14.56 16.56 4.07
C ALA A 172 -14.00 17.66 3.17
N LYS A 173 -14.45 18.90 3.38
CA LYS A 173 -13.82 20.07 2.78
C LYS A 173 -12.71 20.58 3.69
N VAL A 174 -11.60 20.96 3.09
CA VAL A 174 -10.45 21.60 3.73
C VAL A 174 -10.24 22.94 3.05
N HIS A 175 -10.11 23.98 3.87
CA HIS A 175 -9.89 25.36 3.42
C HIS A 175 -8.44 25.76 3.66
N PHE A 176 -7.76 26.24 2.63
CA PHE A 176 -6.39 26.72 2.69
C PHE A 176 -6.37 28.23 2.75
N THR A 177 -5.57 28.78 3.67
CA THR A 177 -5.50 30.24 3.90
C THR A 177 -4.45 30.93 3.03
N MET A 178 -3.57 30.16 2.38
CA MET A 178 -2.51 30.65 1.51
C MET A 178 -2.01 29.54 0.58
N GLY A 179 -1.50 29.93 -0.58
CA GLY A 179 -0.80 29.03 -1.49
C GLY A 179 0.54 28.54 -0.91
N GLY A 180 1.08 27.48 -1.52
CA GLY A 180 2.34 26.86 -1.13
C GLY A 180 2.21 25.37 -0.78
N PRO A 181 3.26 24.76 -0.21
CA PRO A 181 3.27 23.34 0.12
C PRO A 181 2.53 23.07 1.43
N TRP A 182 1.46 22.28 1.35
CA TRP A 182 0.71 21.79 2.50
C TRP A 182 0.85 20.26 2.62
N THR A 183 0.54 19.72 3.79
CA THR A 183 0.38 18.29 4.03
C THR A 183 -1.02 18.05 4.57
N ILE A 184 -1.78 17.18 3.90
CA ILE A 184 -3.07 16.67 4.37
C ILE A 184 -2.80 15.49 5.30
N HIS A 185 -3.25 15.60 6.54
CA HIS A 185 -3.21 14.54 7.54
C HIS A 185 -4.59 13.91 7.67
N VAL A 186 -4.71 12.62 7.42
CA VAL A 186 -5.94 11.85 7.66
C VAL A 186 -5.72 10.94 8.86
N ARG A 187 -6.44 11.20 9.95
CA ARG A 187 -6.44 10.34 11.14
C ARG A 187 -7.62 9.37 11.11
N TYR A 188 -7.39 8.12 11.49
CA TYR A 188 -8.42 7.08 11.49
C TYR A 188 -8.08 5.94 12.46
N GLY A 189 -9.11 5.17 12.84
CA GLY A 189 -8.96 4.03 13.75
C GLY A 189 -8.33 4.42 15.08
N SER A 190 -7.51 3.53 15.65
CA SER A 190 -6.78 3.71 16.90
C SER A 190 -5.54 4.62 16.77
N GLY A 191 -5.72 5.81 16.18
CA GLY A 191 -4.70 6.86 16.12
C GLY A 191 -3.72 6.77 14.93
N ARG A 192 -4.06 6.02 13.88
CA ARG A 192 -3.25 5.99 12.65
C ARG A 192 -3.40 7.30 11.89
N VAL A 193 -2.33 7.74 11.24
CA VAL A 193 -2.30 8.93 10.39
C VAL A 193 -1.72 8.58 9.02
N ILE A 194 -2.30 9.14 7.96
CA ILE A 194 -1.73 9.18 6.61
C ILE A 194 -1.46 10.63 6.25
N ASP A 195 -0.26 10.88 5.73
CA ASP A 195 0.17 12.19 5.27
C ASP A 195 0.22 12.19 3.75
N VAL A 196 -0.44 13.18 3.13
CA VAL A 196 -0.49 13.37 1.69
C VAL A 196 -0.01 14.79 1.38
N PRO A 197 1.17 14.96 0.75
CA PRO A 197 1.61 16.28 0.32
C PRO A 197 0.66 16.83 -0.75
N VAL A 198 0.41 18.14 -0.69
CA VAL A 198 -0.39 18.86 -1.69
C VAL A 198 0.20 20.25 -1.89
N THR A 199 0.28 20.70 -3.13
CA THR A 199 0.62 22.10 -3.44
C THR A 199 -0.68 22.86 -3.63
N VAL A 200 -0.79 24.01 -2.97
CA VAL A 200 -1.94 24.90 -3.09
C VAL A 200 -1.54 26.07 -3.98
N ASP A 201 -2.30 26.33 -5.03
CA ASP A 201 -2.10 27.48 -5.91
C ASP A 201 -2.48 28.77 -5.17
N GLY A 202 -1.61 29.77 -5.23
CA GLY A 202 -1.73 31.07 -4.54
C GLY A 202 -2.29 32.18 -5.41
#